data_AF-A0A6L5Z1X6-F1
#
_entry.id   AF-A0A6L5Z1X6-F1
#
_cell.length_a   1.000
_cell.length_b   1.000
_cell.length_c   1.000
_cell.angle_alpha   90.00
_cell.angle_beta   90.00
_cell.angle_gamma   90.00
#
_symmetry.space_group_name_H-M   'P 1'
#
loop_
_entity.id
_entity.type
_entity.pdbx_description
1 polymer ?
#
loop_
_entity_poly.entity_id
_entity_poly.type
_entity_poly.pdbx_seq_one_letter_code
_entity_poly.pdbx_strand_id
1 'polypeptide(L)'
;MARGVWREVVGPEPFPIPPYSRDWGETGPREVLAEGARRMMIEVEPAAAGPGTLVLFRMKPRAIAKHVGILTGRDSFLHAYERLGVIEEPLTAAWRRRIAFAFLFPAKV
;
A
#
# COMPACT_ATOMS: atom_id res chain seq x y z
N MET A 1 0.68 8.53 -4.76
CA MET A 1 -0.68 8.07 -5.15
C MET A 1 -1.59 7.85 -3.94
N ALA A 2 -1.35 6.84 -3.09
CA ALA A 2 -2.28 6.42 -2.03
C ALA A 2 -2.82 7.55 -1.13
N ARG A 3 -1.97 8.51 -0.74
CA ARG A 3 -2.37 9.71 0.01
C ARG A 3 -3.39 10.59 -0.72
N GLY A 4 -3.28 10.71 -2.05
CA GLY A 4 -4.27 11.43 -2.86
C GLY A 4 -5.62 10.71 -2.87
N VAL A 5 -5.61 9.39 -3.02
CA VAL A 5 -6.82 8.56 -2.94
C VAL A 5 -7.47 8.67 -1.57
N TRP A 6 -6.69 8.64 -0.48
CA TRP A 6 -7.19 8.89 0.86
C TRP A 6 -7.94 10.22 0.94
N ARG A 7 -7.34 11.32 0.48
CA ARG A 7 -7.97 12.64 0.54
C ARG A 7 -9.30 12.72 -0.21
N GLU A 8 -9.39 12.04 -1.34
CA GLU A 8 -10.60 12.02 -2.16
C GLU A 8 -11.70 11.14 -1.55
N VAL A 9 -11.32 9.92 -1.11
CA VAL A 9 -12.26 8.86 -0.72
C VAL A 9 -12.59 8.85 0.76
N VAL A 10 -11.69 9.33 1.63
CA VAL A 10 -11.89 9.38 3.09
C VAL A 10 -12.06 10.82 3.57
N GLY A 11 -11.27 11.75 3.04
CA GLY A 11 -11.21 13.15 3.48
C GLY A 11 -9.83 13.52 4.02
N PRO A 12 -9.69 14.58 4.84
CA PRO A 12 -8.40 15.03 5.35
C PRO A 12 -7.58 13.89 5.98
N GLU A 13 -6.26 13.94 5.79
CA GLU A 13 -5.36 13.01 6.50
C GLU A 13 -5.42 13.34 7.99
N PRO A 14 -5.62 12.35 8.88
CA PRO A 14 -5.93 12.60 10.30
C PRO A 14 -4.72 13.06 11.12
N PHE A 15 -3.51 13.01 10.56
CA PHE A 15 -2.33 13.64 11.14
C PHE A 15 -1.36 14.11 10.05
N PRO A 16 -0.53 15.12 10.34
CA PRO A 16 0.54 15.55 9.43
C PRO A 16 1.50 14.38 9.19
N ILE A 17 1.65 13.96 7.93
CA ILE A 17 2.63 12.94 7.56
C ILE A 17 4.03 13.59 7.62
N PRO A 18 4.95 13.08 8.45
CA PRO A 18 6.29 13.65 8.54
C PRO A 18 7.04 13.52 7.20
N PRO A 19 8.05 14.37 6.94
CA PRO A 19 8.92 14.20 5.78
C PRO A 19 9.51 12.80 5.76
N TYR A 20 9.61 12.18 4.57
CA TYR A 20 10.31 10.92 4.42
C TYR A 20 11.78 11.11 4.81
N SER A 21 12.22 10.46 5.89
CA SER A 21 13.64 10.39 6.22
C SER A 21 14.36 9.48 5.23
N ARG A 22 15.68 9.65 5.06
CA ARG A 22 16.47 8.71 4.24
C ARG A 22 16.38 7.28 4.76
N ASP A 23 16.27 7.11 6.07
CA ASP A 23 16.22 5.81 6.74
C ASP A 23 14.80 5.23 6.87
N TRP A 24 13.80 5.78 6.15
CA TRP A 24 12.39 5.46 6.32
C TRP A 24 12.09 3.97 6.07
N GLY A 25 12.19 3.18 7.14
CA GLY A 25 12.07 1.73 7.11
C GLY A 25 13.30 0.98 6.55
N GLU A 26 14.47 1.62 6.47
CA GLU A 26 15.70 0.96 6.01
C GLU A 26 16.46 0.24 7.13
N THR A 27 16.15 0.56 8.39
CA THR A 27 16.80 -0.01 9.58
C THR A 27 15.85 -0.92 10.36
N GLY A 28 16.19 -2.21 10.41
CA GLY A 28 15.51 -3.22 11.24
C GLY A 28 14.31 -3.93 10.58
N PRO A 29 13.74 -4.95 11.26
CA PRO A 29 12.71 -5.83 10.69
C PRO A 29 11.28 -5.29 10.83
N ARG A 30 11.11 -4.05 11.30
CA ARG A 30 9.80 -3.49 11.64
C ARG A 30 9.05 -3.05 10.39
N GLU A 31 7.81 -3.51 10.25
CA GLU A 31 6.95 -3.20 9.11
C GLU A 31 6.32 -1.81 9.27
N VAL A 32 7.14 -0.75 9.28
CA VAL A 32 6.76 0.62 9.62
C VAL A 32 5.52 1.10 8.86
N LEU A 33 5.47 0.83 7.55
CA LEU A 33 4.33 1.20 6.70
C LEU A 33 3.05 0.44 7.05
N ALA A 34 3.15 -0.87 7.29
CA ALA A 34 2.02 -1.69 7.69
C ALA A 34 1.53 -1.31 9.10
N GLU A 35 2.43 -1.08 10.06
CA GLU A 35 2.12 -0.58 11.40
C GLU A 35 1.44 0.80 11.36
N GLY A 36 1.85 1.67 10.44
CA GLY A 36 1.16 2.93 10.15
C GLY A 36 -0.26 2.72 9.62
N ALA A 37 -0.40 1.88 8.59
CA ALA A 37 -1.69 1.59 7.96
C ALA A 37 -2.70 0.95 8.95
N ARG A 38 -2.26 0.01 9.80
CA ARG A 38 -3.10 -0.65 10.82
C ARG A 38 -3.78 0.31 11.80
N ARG A 39 -3.18 1.48 12.05
CA ARG A 39 -3.76 2.49 12.95
C ARG A 39 -4.94 3.25 12.33
N MET A 40 -5.14 3.09 11.02
CA MET A 40 -5.88 4.03 10.18
C MET A 40 -6.83 3.33 9.20
N MET A 41 -6.56 2.07 8.89
CA MET A 41 -7.20 1.26 7.86
C MET A 41 -7.57 -0.10 8.43
N ILE A 42 -8.46 -0.79 7.73
CA ILE A 42 -8.94 -2.12 8.11
C ILE A 42 -8.06 -3.14 7.43
N GLU A 43 -7.23 -3.85 8.19
CA GLU A 43 -6.41 -4.94 7.65
C GLU A 43 -7.29 -6.13 7.26
N VAL A 44 -7.01 -6.71 6.10
CA VAL A 44 -7.65 -7.93 5.60
C VAL A 44 -6.61 -8.93 5.16
N GLU A 45 -7.00 -10.20 5.11
CA GLU A 45 -6.14 -11.24 4.54
C GLU A 45 -5.81 -10.93 3.08
N PRO A 46 -4.54 -11.00 2.64
CA PRO A 46 -4.17 -10.78 1.25
C PRO A 46 -4.95 -11.63 0.23
N ALA A 47 -5.36 -12.83 0.64
CA ALA A 47 -6.18 -13.72 -0.19
C ALA A 47 -7.63 -13.23 -0.38
N ALA A 48 -8.13 -12.39 0.52
CA ALA A 48 -9.45 -11.77 0.46
C ALA A 48 -9.43 -10.38 -0.21
N ALA A 49 -8.25 -9.86 -0.58
CA ALA A 49 -8.11 -8.55 -1.19
C ALA A 49 -8.80 -8.47 -2.55
N GLY A 50 -9.73 -7.52 -2.68
CA GLY A 50 -10.46 -7.22 -3.92
C GLY A 50 -10.17 -5.80 -4.45
N PRO A 51 -10.87 -5.37 -5.51
CA PRO A 51 -10.76 -4.00 -6.03
C PRO A 51 -10.97 -2.95 -4.93
N GLY A 52 -10.18 -1.88 -4.96
CA GLY A 52 -10.15 -0.82 -3.95
C GLY A 52 -9.25 -1.11 -2.74
N THR A 53 -8.74 -2.34 -2.60
CA THR A 53 -7.83 -2.69 -1.52
C THR A 53 -6.44 -2.09 -1.76
N LEU A 54 -5.89 -1.41 -0.77
CA LEU A 54 -4.48 -1.00 -0.75
C LEU A 54 -3.63 -2.21 -0.35
N VAL A 55 -2.63 -2.53 -1.14
CA VAL A 55 -1.71 -3.66 -0.90
C VAL A 55 -0.28 -3.14 -0.71
N LEU A 56 0.42 -3.75 0.24
CA LEU A 56 1.86 -3.52 0.44
C LEU A 56 2.64 -4.71 -0.11
N PHE A 57 3.63 -4.41 -0.94
CA PHE A 57 4.51 -5.41 -1.53
C PHE A 57 5.87 -5.44 -0.84
N ARG A 58 6.32 -6.66 -0.54
CA ARG A 58 7.69 -6.97 -0.12
C ARG A 58 8.50 -7.36 -1.36
N MET A 59 9.29 -6.42 -1.87
CA MET A 59 10.01 -6.60 -3.14
C MET A 59 11.20 -7.55 -3.04
N LYS A 60 11.84 -7.64 -1.87
CA LYS A 60 13.00 -8.50 -1.60
C LYS A 60 12.74 -9.38 -0.38
N PRO A 61 13.16 -10.65 -0.39
CA PRO A 61 13.13 -11.49 0.82
C PRO A 61 13.87 -10.80 1.97
N ARG A 62 13.32 -10.92 3.20
CA ARG A 62 13.86 -10.33 4.44
C ARG A 62 13.88 -8.79 4.52
N ALA A 63 13.47 -8.09 3.46
CA ALA A 63 13.19 -6.66 3.54
C ALA A 63 11.77 -6.42 4.07
N ILE A 64 11.51 -5.22 4.58
CA ILE A 64 10.16 -4.79 4.93
C ILE A 64 9.32 -4.49 3.69
N ALA A 65 7.99 -4.51 3.82
CA ALA A 65 7.06 -4.15 2.77
C ALA A 65 6.93 -2.62 2.66
N LYS A 66 7.42 -2.06 1.55
CA LYS A 66 7.41 -0.60 1.33
C LYS A 66 6.84 -0.12 0.01
N HIS A 67 6.65 -1.03 -0.95
CA HIS A 67 6.03 -0.70 -2.22
C HIS A 67 4.51 -0.78 -2.09
N VAL A 68 3.78 0.17 -2.66
CA VAL A 68 2.33 0.31 -2.45
C VAL A 68 1.60 0.24 -3.77
N GLY A 69 0.50 -0.52 -3.81
CA GLY A 69 -0.45 -0.48 -4.91
C GLY A 69 -1.90 -0.49 -4.43
N ILE A 70 -2.82 -0.22 -5.33
CA ILE A 70 -4.27 -0.33 -5.12
C ILE A 70 -4.82 -1.27 -6.17
N LEU A 71 -5.48 -2.34 -5.75
CA LEU A 71 -6.10 -3.28 -6.69
C LEU A 71 -7.24 -2.56 -7.44
N THR A 72 -7.24 -2.62 -8.77
CA THR A 72 -8.30 -2.04 -9.62
C THR A 72 -9.24 -3.09 -10.17
N GLY A 73 -8.79 -4.35 -10.20
CA GLY A 73 -9.57 -5.49 -10.65
C GLY A 73 -9.07 -6.78 -10.02
N ARG A 74 -9.56 -7.91 -10.54
CA ARG A 74 -9.05 -9.24 -10.13
C ARG A 74 -7.57 -9.39 -10.46
N ASP A 75 -7.15 -8.92 -11.63
CA ASP A 75 -5.83 -9.16 -12.22
C ASP A 75 -5.09 -7.86 -12.61
N SER A 76 -5.45 -6.73 -12.01
CA SER A 76 -4.81 -5.43 -12.25
C SER A 76 -4.70 -4.58 -10.98
N PHE A 77 -3.73 -3.70 -10.97
CA PHE A 77 -3.50 -2.77 -9.86
C PHE A 77 -2.81 -1.49 -10.33
N LEU A 78 -3.07 -0.40 -9.62
CA LEU A 78 -2.38 0.88 -9.77
C LEU A 78 -1.21 0.97 -8.80
N HIS A 79 -0.05 1.41 -9.27
CA HIS A 79 1.07 1.76 -8.40
C HIS A 79 1.89 2.93 -8.93
N ALA A 80 2.73 3.51 -8.08
CA ALA A 80 3.74 4.45 -8.53
C ALA A 80 4.99 3.66 -8.92
N TYR A 81 5.38 3.75 -10.19
CA TYR A 81 6.58 3.12 -10.71
C TYR A 81 7.66 4.16 -10.94
N GLU A 82 8.88 3.85 -10.51
CA GLU A 82 10.01 4.76 -10.60
C GLU A 82 10.21 5.21 -12.06
N ARG A 83 10.35 6.52 -12.28
CA ARG A 83 10.54 7.16 -13.60
C ARG A 83 9.37 7.09 -14.58
N LEU A 84 8.30 6.35 -14.29
CA LEU A 84 7.08 6.29 -15.12
C LEU A 84 5.88 7.00 -14.48
N GLY A 85 5.91 7.23 -13.16
CA GLY A 85 4.79 7.85 -12.46
C GLY A 85 3.73 6.83 -12.06
N VAL A 86 2.46 7.25 -12.07
CA VAL A 86 1.34 6.38 -11.71
C VAL A 86 0.86 5.63 -12.93
N ILE A 87 0.90 4.30 -12.88
CA ILE A 87 0.47 3.42 -13.95
C ILE A 87 -0.37 2.27 -13.42
N GLU A 88 -1.20 1.71 -14.29
CA GLU A 88 -1.88 0.44 -14.06
C GLU A 88 -1.07 -0.70 -14.67
N GLU A 89 -0.87 -1.77 -13.92
CA GLU A 89 -0.14 -2.95 -14.36
C GLU A 89 -0.95 -4.24 -14.12
N PRO A 90 -0.70 -5.29 -14.91
CA PRO A 90 -1.22 -6.62 -14.62
C PRO A 90 -0.70 -7.15 -13.27
N LEU A 91 -1.61 -7.66 -12.44
CA LEU A 91 -1.31 -8.32 -11.18
C LEU A 91 -0.85 -9.77 -11.43
N THR A 92 0.32 -9.90 -12.02
CA THR A 92 0.92 -11.21 -12.36
C THR A 92 1.16 -12.06 -11.11
N ALA A 93 1.35 -13.37 -11.29
CA ALA A 93 1.70 -14.27 -10.18
C ALA A 93 2.94 -13.82 -9.40
N ALA A 94 3.91 -13.18 -10.07
CA ALA A 94 5.11 -12.65 -9.41
C ALA A 94 4.78 -11.46 -8.49
N TRP A 95 3.86 -10.57 -8.90
CA TRP A 95 3.36 -9.51 -8.04
C TRP A 95 2.53 -10.05 -6.87
N ARG A 96 1.62 -11.00 -7.13
CA ARG A 96 0.76 -11.61 -6.10
C ARG A 96 1.56 -12.21 -4.95
N ARG A 97 2.62 -12.95 -5.25
CA ARG A 97 3.50 -13.58 -4.24
C ARG A 97 4.23 -12.56 -3.35
N ARG A 98 4.30 -11.30 -3.78
CA ARG A 98 4.95 -10.21 -3.03
C ARG A 98 3.99 -9.44 -2.14
N ILE A 99 2.67 -9.64 -2.27
CA ILE A 99 1.70 -8.99 -1.37
C ILE A 99 1.94 -9.52 0.03
N ALA A 100 2.36 -8.62 0.92
CA ALA A 100 2.64 -8.93 2.31
C ALA A 100 1.50 -8.51 3.23
N PHE A 101 0.79 -7.42 2.88
CA PHE A 101 -0.33 -6.88 3.64
C PHE A 101 -1.38 -6.30 2.70
N ALA A 102 -2.63 -6.28 3.16
CA ALA A 102 -3.77 -5.73 2.44
C ALA A 102 -4.67 -4.95 3.40
N PHE A 103 -5.14 -3.78 2.96
CA PHE A 103 -5.89 -2.83 3.77
C PHE A 103 -7.04 -2.22 3.00
N LEU A 104 -8.22 -2.18 3.62
CA LEU A 104 -9.37 -1.42 3.12
C LEU A 104 -9.32 -0.01 3.69
N PHE A 105 -9.65 0.98 2.85
CA PHE A 105 -9.88 2.34 3.30
C PHE A 105 -11.09 2.38 4.24
N PRO A 106 -11.07 3.20 5.31
CA PRO A 106 -12.26 3.40 6.13
C PRO A 106 -13.36 4.09 5.30
N ALA A 107 -14.62 3.82 5.65
CA ALA A 107 -15.74 4.58 5.09
C ALA A 107 -15.64 6.05 5.52
N LYS A 108 -16.13 6.98 4.69
CA LYS A 108 -16.35 8.37 5.13
C LYS A 108 -17.28 8.34 6.35
N VAL A 109 -16.88 9.02 7.42
CA VAL A 109 -17.78 9.38 8.53
C VAL A 109 -18.69 10.51 8.05
#